data_AF-A0A9N9F4C5-F1
#
_entry.id   AF-A0A9N9F4C5-F1
#
_cell.length_a   1.000
_cell.length_b   1.000
_cell.length_c   1.000
_cell.angle_alpha   90.00
_cell.angle_beta   90.00
_cell.angle_gamma   90.00
#
_symmetry.space_group_name_H-M   'P 1'
#
loop_
_entity.id
_entity.type
_entity.pdbx_description
1 polymer ?
#
loop_
_entity_poly.entity_id
_entity_poly.type
_entity_poly.pdbx_seq_one_letter_code
_entity_poly.pdbx_strand_id
1 'polypeptide(L)'
;MASLFRRNTTTSAPKKDEEFSDYATVISHESDPRKLKEYIGRLYKAFKDKSRSLRSAYSKLDNLNAEILQEKTRLNDIEDENKSLRDQMKELANQVVSKEEQFSEWQAKIVEHTEQERELFEEENEVQSARYETRIAELEDALQVANDELARLTARVRELIDAASEDSRSSFSYDSRVSEQTKTLADGEKHELTQQIIEITERRMSLQTEVSLLEEENHELRAQYREIQRENVTLRRENEELKQQIGKRAFMKSLESVNLDDD
;
A
#
# COMPACT_ATOMS: atom_id res chain seq x y z
N MET A 1 -62.69 3.04 52.70
CA MET A 1 -63.69 4.02 53.15
C MET A 1 -65.06 3.59 52.65
N ALA A 2 -65.98 3.21 53.54
CA ALA A 2 -67.43 3.25 53.32
C ALA A 2 -68.13 2.97 54.66
N SER A 3 -68.25 4.03 55.46
CA SER A 3 -69.29 4.17 56.47
C SER A 3 -70.58 4.54 55.74
N LEU A 4 -71.73 3.97 56.14
CA LEU A 4 -73.06 4.60 56.22
C LEU A 4 -74.19 3.57 56.11
N PHE A 5 -74.39 2.77 57.15
CA PHE A 5 -75.71 2.20 57.45
C PHE A 5 -76.01 2.41 58.94
N ARG A 6 -76.33 3.65 59.31
CA ARG A 6 -76.99 3.93 60.59
C ARG A 6 -78.50 3.80 60.38
N ARG A 7 -79.07 2.66 60.79
CA ARG A 7 -80.53 2.51 60.93
C ARG A 7 -81.00 3.35 62.11
N ASN A 8 -81.59 4.51 61.83
CA ASN A 8 -82.39 5.27 62.79
C ASN A 8 -83.80 4.66 62.81
N THR A 9 -84.08 3.75 63.74
CA THR A 9 -85.44 3.35 64.09
C THR A 9 -85.83 4.06 65.37
N THR A 10 -86.35 5.27 65.26
CA THR A 10 -87.09 5.91 66.36
C THR A 10 -88.42 5.18 66.48
N THR A 11 -88.50 4.22 67.39
CA THR A 11 -89.75 3.62 67.87
C THR A 11 -90.51 4.68 68.66
N SER A 12 -91.34 5.45 67.97
CA SER A 12 -92.40 6.25 68.58
C SER A 12 -93.41 5.28 69.21
N ALA A 13 -93.52 5.30 70.53
CA ALA A 13 -94.53 4.55 71.28
C ALA A 13 -95.95 4.84 70.72
N PRO A 14 -96.79 3.83 70.48
CA PRO A 14 -98.17 4.05 70.11
C PRO A 14 -98.92 4.66 71.31
N LYS A 15 -99.52 5.83 71.12
CA LYS A 15 -100.47 6.40 72.08
C LYS A 15 -101.58 5.36 72.31
N LYS A 16 -101.85 5.03 73.57
CA LYS A 16 -102.91 4.10 73.97
C LYS A 16 -104.21 4.48 73.25
N ASP A 17 -104.62 3.60 72.34
CA ASP A 17 -105.97 3.61 71.77
C ASP A 17 -106.95 3.39 72.93
N GLU A 18 -107.93 4.26 73.12
CA GLU A 18 -109.10 3.93 73.95
C GLU A 18 -109.78 2.73 73.29
N GLU A 19 -109.65 1.57 73.94
CA GLU A 19 -110.02 0.29 73.36
C GLU A 19 -111.54 0.20 73.20
N PHE A 20 -112.00 -0.29 72.06
CA PHE A 20 -113.41 -0.65 71.81
C PHE A 20 -113.98 -1.56 72.93
N SER A 21 -113.12 -2.23 73.69
CA SER A 21 -113.41 -3.04 74.88
C SER A 21 -114.12 -2.24 75.99
N ASP A 22 -113.69 -1.00 76.25
CA ASP A 22 -114.27 -0.14 77.30
C ASP A 22 -115.65 0.38 76.90
N TYR A 23 -115.89 0.54 75.61
CA TYR A 23 -117.19 0.99 75.11
C TYR A 23 -118.24 -0.14 75.13
N ALA A 24 -117.83 -1.41 74.93
CA ALA A 24 -118.72 -2.56 75.00
C ALA A 24 -119.26 -2.81 76.42
N THR A 25 -118.42 -2.62 77.44
CA THR A 25 -118.78 -2.76 78.85
C THR A 25 -119.66 -1.62 79.36
N VAL A 26 -119.49 -0.39 78.86
CA VAL A 26 -120.32 0.76 79.24
C VAL A 26 -121.72 0.70 78.60
N ILE A 27 -121.82 0.25 77.34
CA ILE A 27 -123.11 0.11 76.64
C ILE A 27 -124.01 -0.96 77.30
N SER A 28 -123.43 -1.99 77.91
CA SER A 28 -124.21 -3.06 78.57
C SER A 28 -124.77 -2.69 79.94
N HIS A 29 -124.29 -1.60 80.56
CA HIS A 29 -124.68 -1.20 81.93
C HIS A 29 -125.30 0.21 82.01
N GLU A 30 -125.21 1.04 80.97
CA GLU A 30 -125.76 2.40 80.94
C GLU A 30 -127.20 2.42 80.41
N SER A 31 -128.13 3.03 81.16
CA SER A 31 -129.57 3.07 80.84
C SER A 31 -130.04 4.44 80.35
N ASP A 32 -129.19 5.48 80.44
CA ASP A 32 -129.52 6.82 79.97
C ASP A 32 -129.37 6.92 78.43
N PRO A 33 -130.47 7.17 77.68
CA PRO A 33 -130.44 7.23 76.22
C PRO A 33 -129.55 8.36 75.68
N ARG A 34 -129.32 9.44 76.45
CA ARG A 34 -128.44 10.54 76.01
C ARG A 34 -126.98 10.14 76.04
N LYS A 35 -126.54 9.47 77.11
CA LYS A 35 -125.17 8.96 77.24
C LYS A 35 -124.89 7.83 76.26
N LEU A 36 -125.82 6.89 76.08
CA LEU A 36 -125.70 5.84 75.06
C LEU A 36 -125.51 6.42 73.65
N LYS A 37 -126.28 7.44 73.28
CA LYS A 37 -126.12 8.15 72.00
C LYS A 37 -124.74 8.79 71.85
N GLU A 38 -124.21 9.37 72.93
CA GLU A 38 -122.86 9.94 72.94
C GLU A 38 -121.76 8.87 72.77
N TYR A 39 -121.86 7.75 73.50
CA TYR A 39 -120.94 6.62 73.37
C TYR A 39 -120.96 6.02 71.96
N ILE A 40 -122.16 5.80 71.39
CA ILE A 40 -122.33 5.33 70.01
C ILE A 40 -121.70 6.34 69.02
N GLY A 41 -121.87 7.65 69.26
CA GLY A 41 -121.26 8.71 68.44
C GLY A 41 -119.73 8.69 68.49
N ARG A 42 -119.13 8.50 69.68
CA ARG A 42 -117.68 8.37 69.87
C ARG A 42 -117.14 7.10 69.20
N LEU A 43 -117.81 5.96 69.39
CA LEU A 43 -117.48 4.70 68.73
C LEU A 43 -117.51 4.82 67.20
N TYR A 44 -118.56 5.42 66.65
CA TYR A 44 -118.68 5.62 65.21
C TYR A 44 -117.57 6.51 64.66
N LYS A 45 -117.22 7.59 65.38
CA LYS A 45 -116.10 8.47 65.02
C LYS A 45 -114.77 7.71 65.05
N ALA A 46 -114.50 6.96 66.12
CA ALA A 46 -113.29 6.13 66.26
C ALA A 46 -113.20 5.08 65.14
N PHE A 47 -114.30 4.39 64.82
CA PHE A 47 -114.37 3.44 63.71
C PHE A 47 -114.07 4.10 62.35
N LYS A 48 -114.66 5.28 62.09
CA LYS A 48 -114.44 6.03 60.85
C LYS A 48 -112.98 6.49 60.73
N ASP A 49 -112.39 6.97 61.82
CA ASP A 49 -110.98 7.39 61.85
C ASP A 49 -110.03 6.22 61.68
N LYS A 50 -110.30 5.07 62.34
CA LYS A 50 -109.55 3.82 62.13
C LYS A 50 -109.67 3.31 60.69
N SER A 51 -110.86 3.41 60.08
CA SER A 51 -111.08 3.05 58.68
C SER A 51 -110.34 3.96 57.69
N ARG A 52 -110.16 5.25 58.01
CA ARG A 52 -109.33 6.16 57.22
C ARG A 52 -107.84 5.87 57.40
N SER A 53 -107.41 5.63 58.64
CA SER A 53 -106.04 5.26 58.98
C SER A 53 -105.63 3.96 58.28
N LEU A 54 -106.51 2.95 58.31
CA LEU A 54 -106.31 1.68 57.63
C LEU A 54 -106.18 1.85 56.11
N ARG A 55 -107.05 2.66 55.48
CA ARG A 55 -106.92 2.99 54.05
C ARG A 55 -105.61 3.71 53.72
N SER A 56 -105.18 4.64 54.58
CA SER A 56 -103.88 5.32 54.42
C SER A 56 -102.72 4.33 54.57
N ALA A 57 -102.80 3.39 55.51
CA ALA A 57 -101.80 2.35 55.69
C ALA A 57 -101.70 1.43 54.47
N TYR A 58 -102.84 1.01 53.89
CA TYR A 58 -102.85 0.23 52.66
C TYR A 58 -102.24 0.99 51.48
N SER A 59 -102.60 2.25 51.29
CA SER A 59 -101.99 3.08 50.23
C SER A 59 -100.47 3.25 50.41
N LYS A 60 -99.99 3.39 51.66
CA LYS A 60 -98.54 3.41 51.94
C LYS A 60 -97.88 2.06 51.64
N LEU A 61 -98.56 0.96 51.96
CA LEU A 61 -98.06 -0.39 51.68
C LEU A 61 -97.95 -0.64 50.17
N ASP A 62 -98.93 -0.19 49.38
CA ASP A 62 -98.88 -0.28 47.92
C ASP A 62 -97.71 0.53 47.33
N ASN A 63 -97.50 1.75 47.82
CA ASN A 63 -96.37 2.59 47.39
C ASN A 63 -95.02 1.94 47.74
N LEU A 64 -94.87 1.41 48.96
CA LEU A 64 -93.65 0.72 49.37
C LEU A 64 -93.41 -0.55 48.56
N ASN A 65 -94.47 -1.31 48.23
CA ASN A 65 -94.34 -2.49 47.37
C ASN A 65 -93.90 -2.11 45.95
N ALA A 66 -94.40 -1.00 45.40
CA ALA A 66 -93.96 -0.49 44.12
C ALA A 66 -92.48 -0.05 44.15
N GLU A 67 -92.06 0.63 45.21
CA GLU A 67 -90.65 1.03 45.42
C GLU A 67 -89.73 -0.19 45.54
N ILE A 68 -90.14 -1.22 46.29
CA ILE A 68 -89.41 -2.49 46.40
C ILE A 68 -89.26 -3.17 45.04
N LEU A 69 -90.30 -3.16 44.22
CA LEU A 69 -90.25 -3.76 42.88
C LEU A 69 -89.28 -2.99 41.97
N GLN A 70 -89.31 -1.66 42.03
CA GLN A 70 -88.41 -0.80 41.26
C GLN A 70 -86.94 -1.00 41.68
N GLU A 71 -86.66 -1.01 42.99
CA GLU A 71 -85.31 -1.26 43.50
C GLU A 71 -84.82 -2.68 43.17
N LYS A 72 -85.71 -3.67 43.13
CA LYS A 72 -85.36 -5.02 42.67
C LYS A 72 -84.94 -5.04 41.21
N THR A 73 -85.64 -4.34 40.33
CA THR A 73 -85.24 -4.21 38.92
C THR A 73 -83.90 -3.51 38.79
N ARG A 74 -83.72 -2.38 39.50
CA ARG A 74 -82.45 -1.65 39.50
C ARG A 74 -81.28 -2.50 39.99
N LEU A 75 -81.50 -3.33 41.01
CA LEU A 75 -80.47 -4.24 41.54
C LEU A 75 -80.07 -5.27 40.48
N ASN A 76 -81.02 -5.85 39.75
CA ASN A 76 -80.72 -6.77 38.66
C ASN A 76 -79.92 -6.10 37.54
N ASP A 77 -80.31 -4.88 37.13
CA ASP A 77 -79.58 -4.14 36.09
C ASP A 77 -78.12 -3.87 36.50
N ILE A 78 -77.91 -3.49 37.77
CA ILE A 78 -76.57 -3.29 38.34
C ILE A 78 -75.78 -4.60 38.42
N GLU A 79 -76.44 -5.72 38.72
CA GLU A 79 -75.80 -7.04 38.75
C GLU A 79 -75.33 -7.47 37.36
N ASP A 80 -76.17 -7.26 36.34
CA ASP A 80 -75.84 -7.53 34.93
C ASP A 80 -74.71 -6.63 34.43
N GLU A 81 -74.74 -5.33 34.76
CA GLU A 81 -73.66 -4.39 34.42
C GLU A 81 -72.34 -4.79 35.10
N ASN A 82 -72.37 -5.14 36.39
CA ASN A 82 -71.19 -5.62 37.10
C ASN A 82 -70.63 -6.91 36.50
N LYS A 83 -71.50 -7.82 36.05
CA LYS A 83 -71.07 -9.04 35.37
C LYS A 83 -70.38 -8.71 34.04
N SER A 84 -70.99 -7.84 33.22
CA SER A 84 -70.40 -7.37 31.96
C SER A 84 -69.04 -6.69 32.18
N LEU A 85 -68.91 -5.84 33.20
CA LEU A 85 -67.64 -5.19 33.54
C LEU A 85 -66.56 -6.21 33.96
N ARG A 86 -66.91 -7.24 34.73
CA ARG A 86 -65.97 -8.32 35.09
C ARG A 86 -65.50 -9.09 33.87
N ASP A 87 -66.40 -9.38 32.94
CA ASP A 87 -66.07 -10.08 31.70
C ASP A 87 -65.14 -9.22 30.81
N GLN A 88 -65.39 -7.92 30.69
CA GLN A 88 -64.51 -6.97 29.99
C GLN A 88 -63.13 -6.86 30.65
N MET A 89 -63.07 -6.79 31.99
CA MET A 89 -61.79 -6.76 32.71
C MET A 89 -60.99 -8.04 32.49
N LYS A 90 -61.65 -9.21 32.46
CA LYS A 90 -60.99 -10.49 32.18
C LYS A 90 -60.44 -10.54 30.76
N GLU A 91 -61.19 -10.04 29.79
CA GLU A 91 -60.73 -9.97 28.40
C GLU A 91 -59.51 -9.04 28.24
N LEU A 92 -59.56 -7.85 28.85
CA LEU A 92 -58.42 -6.93 28.86
C LEU A 92 -57.19 -7.55 29.54
N ALA A 93 -57.38 -8.28 30.64
CA ALA A 93 -56.29 -8.99 31.30
C ALA A 93 -55.65 -10.05 30.37
N ASN A 94 -56.46 -10.82 29.64
CA ASN A 94 -55.95 -11.78 28.66
C ASN A 94 -55.19 -11.09 27.52
N GLN A 95 -55.68 -9.95 27.03
CA GLN A 95 -54.99 -9.17 26.00
C GLN A 95 -53.64 -8.64 26.47
N VAL A 96 -53.54 -8.18 27.72
CA VAL A 96 -52.27 -7.75 28.33
C VAL A 96 -51.29 -8.92 28.37
N VAL A 97 -51.71 -10.09 28.87
CA VAL A 97 -50.85 -11.29 28.92
C VAL A 97 -50.37 -11.68 27.52
N SER A 98 -51.27 -11.71 26.53
CA SER A 98 -50.89 -12.02 25.15
C SER A 98 -49.90 -11.02 24.55
N LYS A 99 -50.03 -9.73 24.90
CA LYS A 99 -49.08 -8.69 24.46
C LYS A 99 -47.73 -8.83 25.17
N GLU A 100 -47.71 -9.13 26.45
CA GLU A 100 -46.47 -9.40 27.21
C GLU A 100 -45.69 -10.61 26.65
N GLU A 101 -46.39 -11.67 26.27
CA GLU A 101 -45.82 -12.83 25.57
C GLU A 101 -45.19 -12.41 24.22
N GLN A 102 -45.93 -11.66 23.40
CA GLN A 102 -45.42 -11.13 22.12
C GLN A 102 -44.18 -10.24 22.31
N PHE A 103 -44.17 -9.39 23.34
CA PHE A 103 -43.01 -8.56 23.67
C PHE A 103 -41.81 -9.40 24.09
N SER A 104 -42.03 -10.45 24.86
CA SER A 104 -40.96 -11.37 25.29
C SER A 104 -40.36 -12.13 24.10
N GLU A 105 -41.20 -12.61 23.17
CA GLU A 105 -40.74 -13.22 21.92
C GLU A 105 -39.93 -12.25 21.05
N TRP A 106 -40.37 -11.00 20.94
CA TRP A 106 -39.64 -9.98 20.19
C TRP A 106 -38.30 -9.65 20.83
N GLN A 107 -38.24 -9.54 22.16
CA GLN A 107 -36.97 -9.36 22.88
C GLN A 107 -36.02 -10.53 22.64
N ALA A 108 -36.51 -11.77 22.70
CA ALA A 108 -35.71 -12.96 22.42
C ALA A 108 -35.17 -12.95 20.98
N LYS A 109 -36.00 -12.60 19.98
CA LYS A 109 -35.57 -12.48 18.58
C LYS A 109 -34.51 -11.40 18.37
N ILE A 110 -34.61 -10.27 19.05
CA ILE A 110 -33.59 -9.21 18.97
C ILE A 110 -32.25 -9.70 19.53
N VAL A 111 -32.27 -10.40 20.66
CA VAL A 111 -31.05 -10.97 21.26
C VAL A 111 -30.44 -12.01 20.33
N GLU A 112 -31.25 -12.94 19.80
CA GLU A 112 -30.79 -13.97 18.86
C GLU A 112 -30.19 -13.34 17.58
N HIS A 113 -30.85 -12.35 16.99
CA HIS A 113 -30.33 -11.67 15.80
C HIS A 113 -29.01 -10.92 16.08
N THR A 114 -28.93 -10.25 17.23
CA THR A 114 -27.71 -9.54 17.64
C THR A 114 -26.54 -10.51 17.83
N GLU A 115 -26.80 -11.69 18.38
CA GLU A 115 -25.79 -12.74 18.54
C GLU A 115 -25.34 -13.27 17.16
N GLN A 116 -26.30 -13.58 16.28
CA GLN A 116 -26.01 -14.03 14.91
C GLN A 116 -25.18 -13.01 14.11
N GLU A 117 -25.50 -11.71 14.21
CA GLU A 117 -24.71 -10.65 13.58
C GLU A 117 -23.29 -10.58 14.14
N ARG A 118 -23.12 -10.78 15.46
CA ARG A 118 -21.79 -10.80 16.08
C ARG A 118 -20.97 -11.99 15.57
N GLU A 119 -21.56 -13.19 15.56
CA GLU A 119 -20.89 -14.41 15.06
C GLU A 119 -20.49 -14.26 13.59
N LEU A 120 -21.37 -13.76 12.73
CA LEU A 120 -21.07 -13.52 11.32
C LEU A 120 -19.95 -12.49 11.13
N PHE A 121 -19.96 -11.41 11.92
CA PHE A 121 -18.90 -10.40 11.86
C PHE A 121 -17.55 -10.97 12.31
N GLU A 122 -17.53 -11.79 13.37
CA GLU A 122 -16.33 -12.47 13.84
C GLU A 122 -15.80 -13.45 12.77
N GLU A 123 -16.66 -14.28 12.18
CA GLU A 123 -16.29 -15.21 11.10
C GLU A 123 -15.76 -14.47 9.86
N GLU A 124 -16.42 -13.41 9.41
CA GLU A 124 -15.96 -12.63 8.27
C GLU A 124 -14.59 -12.00 8.55
N ASN A 125 -14.39 -11.46 9.75
CA ASN A 125 -13.13 -10.83 10.15
C ASN A 125 -11.99 -11.86 10.25
N GLU A 126 -12.24 -13.05 10.76
CA GLU A 126 -11.27 -14.16 10.79
C GLU A 126 -10.86 -14.56 9.37
N VAL A 127 -11.83 -14.75 8.46
CA VAL A 127 -11.56 -15.11 7.06
C VAL A 127 -10.78 -14.00 6.35
N GLN A 128 -11.13 -12.74 6.54
CA GLN A 128 -10.40 -11.61 5.96
C GLN A 128 -8.96 -11.53 6.52
N SER A 129 -8.79 -11.70 7.83
CA SER A 129 -7.48 -11.70 8.49
C SER A 129 -6.59 -12.81 7.92
N ALA A 130 -7.11 -14.03 7.81
CA ALA A 130 -6.38 -15.16 7.23
C ALA A 130 -5.99 -14.91 5.75
N ARG A 131 -6.84 -14.25 4.96
CA ARG A 131 -6.51 -13.86 3.58
C ARG A 131 -5.39 -12.84 3.53
N TYR A 132 -5.41 -11.84 4.41
CA TYR A 132 -4.33 -10.84 4.49
C TYR A 132 -3.03 -11.46 4.96
N GLU A 133 -3.05 -12.34 5.96
CA GLU A 133 -1.86 -13.09 6.41
C GLU A 133 -1.26 -13.91 5.28
N THR A 134 -2.08 -14.66 4.55
CA THR A 134 -1.63 -15.44 3.38
C THR A 134 -1.01 -14.52 2.33
N ARG A 135 -1.65 -13.39 2.04
CA ARG A 135 -1.15 -12.44 1.05
C ARG A 135 0.16 -11.76 1.48
N ILE A 136 0.33 -11.48 2.76
CA ILE A 136 1.58 -10.96 3.32
C ILE A 136 2.69 -11.98 3.13
N ALA A 137 2.45 -13.25 3.50
CA ALA A 137 3.43 -14.32 3.33
C ALA A 137 3.87 -14.48 1.86
N GLU A 138 2.93 -14.47 0.91
CA GLU A 138 3.24 -14.50 -0.53
C GLU A 138 4.13 -13.32 -0.98
N LEU A 139 3.87 -12.13 -0.46
CA LEU A 139 4.64 -10.93 -0.79
C LEU A 139 6.02 -10.94 -0.15
N GLU A 140 6.14 -11.47 1.07
CA GLU A 140 7.43 -11.68 1.75
C GLU A 140 8.30 -12.67 0.98
N ASP A 141 7.73 -13.80 0.55
CA ASP A 141 8.41 -14.81 -0.28
C ASP A 141 8.86 -14.21 -1.63
N ALA A 142 7.99 -13.45 -2.30
CA ALA A 142 8.32 -12.79 -3.56
C ALA A 142 9.44 -11.75 -3.38
N LEU A 143 9.43 -11.01 -2.28
CA LEU A 143 10.45 -10.03 -1.94
C LEU A 143 11.79 -10.71 -1.64
N GLN A 144 11.77 -11.85 -0.95
CA GLN A 144 12.97 -12.66 -0.71
C GLN A 144 13.59 -13.14 -2.03
N VAL A 145 12.78 -13.70 -2.94
CA VAL A 145 13.25 -14.14 -4.26
C VAL A 145 13.85 -12.98 -5.07
N ALA A 146 13.22 -11.81 -5.03
CA ALA A 146 13.74 -10.63 -5.72
C ALA A 146 15.08 -10.14 -5.13
N ASN A 147 15.24 -10.19 -3.81
CA ASN A 147 16.49 -9.85 -3.13
C ASN A 147 17.61 -10.85 -3.49
N ASP A 148 17.30 -12.14 -3.55
CA ASP A 148 18.26 -13.17 -3.93
C ASP A 148 18.72 -12.99 -5.39
N GLU A 149 17.81 -12.65 -6.30
CA GLU A 149 18.17 -12.35 -7.69
C GLU A 149 18.98 -11.06 -7.80
N LEU A 150 18.66 -10.01 -7.02
CA LEU A 150 19.48 -8.80 -6.94
C LEU A 150 20.89 -9.10 -6.43
N ALA A 151 21.03 -9.96 -5.42
CA ALA A 151 22.34 -10.37 -4.90
C ALA A 151 23.14 -11.12 -5.98
N ARG A 152 22.50 -12.04 -6.69
CA ARG A 152 23.09 -12.80 -7.80
C ARG A 152 23.52 -11.89 -8.96
N LEU A 153 22.66 -10.98 -9.39
CA LEU A 153 22.99 -10.01 -10.45
C LEU A 153 24.11 -9.06 -10.01
N THR A 154 24.11 -8.63 -8.75
CA THR A 154 25.19 -7.80 -8.19
C THR A 154 26.53 -8.54 -8.21
N ALA A 155 26.54 -9.82 -7.83
CA ALA A 155 27.74 -10.65 -7.92
C ALA A 155 28.20 -10.79 -9.39
N ARG A 156 27.26 -11.03 -10.31
CA ARG A 156 27.57 -11.14 -11.74
C ARG A 156 28.16 -9.87 -12.33
N VAL A 157 27.67 -8.69 -11.93
CA VAL A 157 28.23 -7.41 -12.37
C VAL A 157 29.65 -7.24 -11.84
N ARG A 158 29.94 -7.62 -10.59
CA ARG A 158 31.32 -7.58 -10.05
C ARG A 158 32.26 -8.49 -10.84
N GLU A 159 31.86 -9.73 -11.11
CA GLU A 159 32.66 -10.66 -11.93
C GLU A 159 32.99 -10.08 -13.31
N LEU A 160 32.03 -9.41 -13.95
CA LEU A 160 32.24 -8.77 -15.25
C LEU A 160 33.19 -7.56 -15.15
N ILE A 161 33.09 -6.76 -14.09
CA ILE A 161 34.02 -5.65 -13.83
C ILE A 161 35.44 -6.18 -13.62
N ASP A 162 35.59 -7.23 -12.80
CA ASP A 162 36.89 -7.85 -12.52
C ASP A 162 37.50 -8.43 -13.80
N ALA A 163 36.72 -9.19 -14.59
CA ALA A 163 37.15 -9.73 -15.88
C ALA A 163 37.56 -8.63 -16.87
N ALA A 164 36.79 -7.53 -16.96
CA ALA A 164 37.15 -6.40 -17.82
C ALA A 164 38.44 -5.69 -17.35
N SER A 165 38.66 -5.63 -16.03
CA SER A 165 39.87 -5.04 -15.45
C SER A 165 41.12 -5.90 -15.71
N GLU A 166 40.99 -7.23 -15.66
CA GLU A 166 42.05 -8.17 -16.01
C GLU A 166 42.39 -8.10 -17.49
N ASP A 167 41.36 -8.06 -18.35
CA ASP A 167 41.54 -7.92 -19.79
C ASP A 167 42.26 -6.61 -20.14
N SER A 168 41.86 -5.50 -19.52
CA SER A 168 42.53 -4.19 -19.67
C SER A 168 43.99 -4.21 -19.21
N ARG A 169 44.28 -4.86 -18.06
CA ARG A 169 45.65 -5.03 -17.55
C ARG A 169 46.49 -5.90 -18.48
N SER A 170 45.91 -6.97 -19.00
CA SER A 170 46.59 -7.87 -19.95
C SER A 170 46.89 -7.11 -21.24
N SER A 171 45.91 -6.40 -21.80
CA SER A 171 46.07 -5.58 -23.01
C SER A 171 47.15 -4.53 -22.83
N PHE A 172 47.16 -3.80 -21.70
CA PHE A 172 48.21 -2.83 -21.39
C PHE A 172 49.60 -3.47 -21.29
N SER A 173 49.70 -4.66 -20.69
CA SER A 173 50.96 -5.41 -20.62
C SER A 173 51.43 -5.86 -22.01
N TYR A 174 50.53 -6.34 -22.86
CA TYR A 174 50.84 -6.68 -24.26
C TYR A 174 51.31 -5.45 -25.03
N ASP A 175 50.60 -4.33 -24.93
CA ASP A 175 50.94 -3.09 -25.62
C ASP A 175 52.31 -2.54 -25.16
N SER A 176 52.58 -2.58 -23.86
CA SER A 176 53.89 -2.20 -23.31
C SER A 176 55.01 -3.10 -23.81
N ARG A 177 54.80 -4.43 -23.87
CA ARG A 177 55.79 -5.38 -24.40
C ARG A 177 56.05 -5.16 -25.89
N VAL A 178 54.99 -4.94 -26.68
CA VAL A 178 55.12 -4.62 -28.12
C VAL A 178 55.85 -3.30 -28.31
N SER A 179 55.56 -2.27 -27.50
CA SER A 179 56.26 -0.99 -27.55
C SER A 179 57.75 -1.11 -27.19
N GLU A 180 58.13 -1.90 -26.19
CA GLU A 180 59.54 -2.15 -25.86
C GLU A 180 60.25 -2.94 -26.96
N GLN A 181 59.58 -3.95 -27.52
CA GLN A 181 60.15 -4.79 -28.57
C GLN A 181 60.35 -4.01 -29.88
N THR A 182 59.40 -3.16 -30.26
CA THR A 182 59.54 -2.26 -31.42
C THR A 182 60.64 -1.25 -31.22
N LYS A 183 60.80 -0.70 -30.01
CA LYS A 183 61.88 0.23 -29.70
C LYS A 183 63.25 -0.43 -29.74
N THR A 184 63.40 -1.62 -29.17
CA THR A 184 64.68 -2.35 -29.20
C THR A 184 65.08 -2.78 -30.60
N LEU A 185 64.13 -3.20 -31.45
CA LEU A 185 64.38 -3.47 -32.86
C LEU A 185 64.81 -2.19 -33.60
N ALA A 186 64.08 -1.08 -33.44
CA ALA A 186 64.41 0.18 -34.10
C ALA A 186 65.78 0.73 -33.67
N ASP A 187 66.11 0.67 -32.37
CA ASP A 187 67.41 1.10 -31.85
C ASP A 187 68.54 0.17 -32.32
N GLY A 188 68.28 -1.15 -32.39
CA GLY A 188 69.23 -2.14 -32.92
C GLY A 188 69.53 -1.95 -34.41
N GLU A 189 68.50 -1.82 -35.24
CA GLU A 189 68.62 -1.55 -36.68
C GLU A 189 69.35 -0.23 -36.93
N LYS A 190 69.03 0.82 -36.15
CA LYS A 190 69.72 2.11 -36.24
C LYS A 190 71.19 1.98 -35.88
N HIS A 191 71.54 1.21 -34.85
CA HIS A 191 72.93 0.99 -34.44
C HIS A 191 73.71 0.25 -35.53
N GLU A 192 73.15 -0.82 -36.08
CA GLU A 192 73.76 -1.61 -37.15
C GLU A 192 73.99 -0.77 -38.41
N LEU A 193 72.99 0.00 -38.85
CA LEU A 193 73.13 0.93 -39.98
C LEU A 193 74.18 2.01 -39.72
N THR A 194 74.24 2.54 -38.49
CA THR A 194 75.26 3.53 -38.10
C THR A 194 76.66 2.92 -38.20
N GLN A 195 76.83 1.69 -37.75
CA GLN A 195 78.10 0.98 -37.82
C GLN A 195 78.51 0.69 -39.27
N GLN A 196 77.58 0.24 -40.11
CA GLN A 196 77.81 0.08 -41.55
C GLN A 196 78.24 1.39 -42.22
N ILE A 197 77.62 2.52 -41.86
CA ILE A 197 78.01 3.85 -42.38
C ILE A 197 79.45 4.20 -41.96
N ILE A 198 79.84 3.92 -40.72
CA ILE A 198 81.21 4.16 -40.23
C ILE A 198 82.20 3.33 -41.03
N GLU A 199 81.97 2.02 -41.17
CA GLU A 199 82.85 1.11 -41.93
C GLU A 199 83.00 1.54 -43.39
N ILE A 200 81.89 1.92 -44.06
CA ILE A 200 81.92 2.44 -45.43
C ILE A 200 82.72 3.75 -45.49
N THR A 201 82.56 4.61 -44.50
CA THR A 201 83.27 5.91 -44.44
C THR A 201 84.78 5.70 -44.27
N GLU A 202 85.19 4.81 -43.37
CA GLU A 202 86.59 4.43 -43.17
C GLU A 202 87.20 3.84 -44.44
N ARG A 203 86.48 2.91 -45.08
CA ARG A 203 86.92 2.31 -46.35
C ARG A 203 87.07 3.37 -47.45
N ARG A 204 86.13 4.33 -47.53
CA ARG A 204 86.21 5.45 -48.49
C ARG A 204 87.44 6.31 -48.22
N MET A 205 87.73 6.65 -46.97
CA MET A 205 88.91 7.44 -46.62
C MET A 205 90.21 6.72 -46.98
N SER A 206 90.29 5.40 -46.73
CA SER A 206 91.43 4.58 -47.12
C SER A 206 91.65 4.60 -48.63
N LEU A 207 90.58 4.34 -49.41
CA LEU A 207 90.63 4.40 -50.88
C LEU A 207 91.01 5.79 -51.39
N GLN A 208 90.51 6.85 -50.76
CA GLN A 208 90.84 8.22 -51.14
C GLN A 208 92.33 8.52 -50.91
N THR A 209 92.90 8.01 -49.81
CA THR A 209 94.33 8.13 -49.52
C THR A 209 95.17 7.38 -50.55
N GLU A 210 94.75 6.16 -50.90
CA GLU A 210 95.40 5.35 -51.94
C GLU A 210 95.36 6.04 -53.31
N VAL A 211 94.22 6.63 -53.70
CA VAL A 211 94.10 7.41 -54.94
C VAL A 211 95.06 8.61 -54.94
N SER A 212 95.15 9.36 -53.84
CA SER A 212 96.08 10.49 -53.75
C SER A 212 97.55 10.06 -53.90
N LEU A 213 97.95 8.93 -53.30
CA LEU A 213 99.29 8.39 -53.48
C LEU A 213 99.56 7.97 -54.94
N LEU A 214 98.59 7.32 -55.58
CA LEU A 214 98.69 6.94 -56.99
C LEU A 214 98.74 8.16 -57.92
N GLU A 215 98.00 9.23 -57.61
CA GLU A 215 98.07 10.49 -58.35
C GLU A 215 99.46 11.14 -58.24
N GLU A 216 100.06 11.12 -57.05
CA GLU A 216 101.41 11.62 -56.80
C GLU A 216 102.46 10.82 -57.58
N GLU A 217 102.41 9.48 -57.50
CA GLU A 217 103.28 8.59 -58.27
C GLU A 217 103.13 8.81 -59.79
N ASN A 218 101.91 8.96 -60.29
CA ASN A 218 101.67 9.25 -61.70
C ASN A 218 102.23 10.62 -62.09
N HIS A 219 102.18 11.61 -61.19
CA HIS A 219 102.75 12.93 -61.45
C HIS A 219 104.28 12.88 -61.53
N GLU A 220 104.93 12.12 -60.65
CA GLU A 220 106.38 11.86 -60.68
C GLU A 220 106.79 11.12 -61.96
N LEU A 221 106.08 10.05 -62.34
CA LEU A 221 106.36 9.31 -63.58
C LEU A 221 106.22 10.21 -64.81
N ARG A 222 105.22 11.10 -64.86
CA ARG A 222 105.08 12.10 -65.93
C ARG A 222 106.20 13.13 -65.93
N ALA A 223 106.75 13.50 -64.77
CA ALA A 223 107.90 14.38 -64.68
C ALA A 223 109.16 13.68 -65.22
N GLN A 224 109.43 12.46 -64.76
CA GLN A 224 110.53 11.62 -65.25
C GLN A 224 110.43 11.39 -66.77
N TYR A 225 109.25 11.08 -67.30
CA TYR A 225 109.05 10.90 -68.74
C TYR A 225 109.36 12.18 -69.54
N ARG A 226 108.98 13.35 -69.03
CA ARG A 226 109.33 14.65 -69.65
C ARG A 226 110.82 14.91 -69.62
N GLU A 227 111.49 14.55 -68.54
CA GLU A 227 112.95 14.68 -68.39
C GLU A 227 113.68 13.77 -69.38
N ILE A 228 113.31 12.49 -69.44
CA ILE A 228 113.82 11.54 -70.44
C ILE A 228 113.55 12.04 -71.86
N GLN A 229 112.38 12.62 -72.14
CA GLN A 229 112.11 13.22 -73.46
C GLN A 229 113.08 14.37 -73.78
N ARG A 230 113.34 15.28 -72.83
CA ARG A 230 114.31 16.36 -73.03
C ARG A 230 115.71 15.82 -73.26
N GLU A 231 116.11 14.83 -72.46
CA GLU A 231 117.41 14.18 -72.56
C GLU A 231 117.58 13.47 -73.92
N ASN A 232 116.52 12.82 -74.42
CA ASN A 232 116.53 12.21 -75.75
C ASN A 232 116.67 13.25 -76.86
N VAL A 233 116.03 14.42 -76.73
CA VAL A 233 116.18 15.53 -77.68
C VAL A 233 117.60 16.09 -77.67
N THR A 234 118.22 16.26 -76.50
CA THR A 234 119.63 16.67 -76.40
C THR A 234 120.56 15.63 -76.98
N LEU A 235 120.39 14.34 -76.65
CA LEU A 235 121.20 13.25 -77.21
C LEU A 235 121.04 13.11 -78.73
N ARG A 236 119.84 13.36 -79.27
CA ARG A 236 119.61 13.42 -80.73
C ARG A 236 120.36 14.59 -81.36
N ARG A 237 120.30 15.78 -80.76
CA ARG A 237 121.05 16.97 -81.21
C ARG A 237 122.56 16.74 -81.17
N GLU A 238 123.08 16.18 -80.08
CA GLU A 238 124.50 15.81 -79.94
C GLU A 238 124.91 14.76 -80.99
N ASN A 239 124.06 13.77 -81.27
CA ASN A 239 124.29 12.80 -82.36
C ASN A 239 124.34 13.49 -83.73
N GLU A 240 123.45 14.45 -83.99
CA GLU A 240 123.43 15.26 -85.21
C GLU A 240 124.74 16.06 -85.36
N GLU A 241 125.21 16.69 -84.28
CA GLU A 241 126.46 17.45 -84.23
C GLU A 241 127.68 16.55 -84.44
N LEU A 242 127.71 15.37 -83.82
CA LEU A 242 128.77 14.38 -84.02
C LEU A 242 128.78 13.86 -85.46
N LYS A 243 127.62 13.61 -86.07
CA LYS A 243 127.52 13.27 -87.51
C LYS A 243 128.07 14.38 -88.39
N GLN A 244 127.78 15.64 -88.09
CA GLN A 244 128.35 16.79 -88.81
C GLN A 244 129.88 16.90 -88.63
N GLN A 245 130.40 16.64 -87.42
CA GLN A 245 131.85 16.61 -87.16
C GLN A 245 132.55 15.48 -87.92
N ILE A 246 131.95 14.28 -87.99
CA ILE A 246 132.46 13.17 -88.79
C ILE A 246 132.43 13.52 -90.28
N GLY A 247 131.35 14.13 -90.77
CA GLY A 247 131.26 14.62 -92.16
C GLY A 247 132.34 15.65 -92.49
N LYS A 248 132.63 16.59 -91.57
CA LYS A 248 133.72 17.56 -91.72
C LYS A 248 135.11 16.91 -91.70
N ARG A 249 135.35 15.90 -90.86
CA ARG A 249 136.61 15.12 -90.87
C ARG A 249 136.77 14.31 -92.15
N ALA A 250 135.71 13.70 -92.67
CA ALA A 250 135.74 12.98 -93.94
C ALA A 250 136.03 13.93 -95.13
N PHE A 251 135.46 15.14 -95.11
CA PHE A 251 135.72 16.18 -96.11
C PHE A 251 137.17 16.70 -96.04
N MET A 252 137.70 16.98 -94.85
CA MET A 252 139.08 17.44 -94.67
C MET A 252 140.11 16.37 -95.08
N LYS A 253 139.82 15.08 -94.83
CA LYS A 253 140.66 13.96 -95.31
C LYS A 253 140.66 13.79 -96.83
N SER A 254 139.61 14.26 -97.51
CA SER A 254 139.51 14.25 -98.98
C SER A 254 140.24 15.42 -99.67
N LEU A 255 140.55 16.48 -98.93
CA LEU A 255 141.26 17.66 -99.44
C LEU A 255 142.78 17.53 -99.32
N GLU A 256 143.27 16.73 -98.37
CA GLU A 256 144.71 16.51 -98.14
C GLU A 256 145.32 15.50 -99.13
N SER A 257 144.50 14.75 -99.89
CA SER A 257 144.94 13.75 -100.87
C SER A 257 144.99 14.23 -102.32
N VAL A 258 144.88 15.54 -102.59
CA VAL A 258 144.78 16.10 -103.96
C VAL A 258 145.89 17.11 -104.31
N ASN A 259 146.81 17.46 -103.39
CA ASN A 259 147.84 18.49 -103.65
C ASN A 259 149.30 18.01 -103.56
N LEU A 260 149.54 16.72 -103.79
CA LEU A 260 150.85 16.16 -104.14
C LEU A 260 150.72 15.60 -105.56
N ASP A 261 150.90 16.45 -106.57
CA ASP A 261 151.30 16.13 -107.97
C ASP A 261 151.27 17.44 -108.80
N ASP A 262 152.41 18.15 -108.87
CA ASP A 262 153.01 18.76 -110.08
C ASP A 262 154.14 19.75 -109.72
N ASP A 263 155.26 19.58 -110.44
CA ASP A 263 156.57 20.26 -110.53
C ASP A 263 156.80 21.68 -109.93
#